data_AF-A0AAW0B1G4-F1
#
_entry.id   AF-A0AAW0B1G4-F1
#
_cell.length_a   1.000
_cell.length_b   1.000
_cell.length_c   1.000
_cell.angle_alpha   90.00
_cell.angle_beta   90.00
_cell.angle_gamma   90.00
#
_symmetry.space_group_name_H-M   'P 1'
#
loop_
_entity.id
_entity.type
_entity.pdbx_description
1 polymer ?
#
loop_
_entity_poly.entity_id
_entity_poly.type
_entity_poly.pdbx_seq_one_letter_code
_entity_poly.pdbx_strand_id
1 'polypeptide(L)'
;MLRKDPTPDAISIHPFHRIVIIEGLYTTLDVDSWGDAARLLDERWYLELSIEEAQKRLVKRHVVSGVAKDEEEAIWRAEQNDMPNGRFVIANMLKPTRVIESVDDPAFSS
;
A
#
# COMPACT_ATOMS: atom_id res chain seq x y z
N MET A 1 7.92 -21.99 9.57
CA MET A 1 7.51 -20.62 9.96
C MET A 1 8.01 -19.67 8.88
N LEU A 2 7.13 -18.95 8.19
CA LEU A 2 7.54 -17.87 7.28
C LEU A 2 8.25 -16.79 8.10
N ARG A 3 9.49 -16.47 7.73
CA ARG A 3 10.29 -15.39 8.35
C ARG A 3 9.57 -14.06 8.11
N LYS A 4 9.40 -13.26 9.17
CA LYS A 4 8.85 -11.89 9.10
C LYS A 4 9.93 -10.82 8.89
N ASP A 5 11.20 -11.23 8.91
CA ASP A 5 12.34 -10.34 8.74
C ASP A 5 12.70 -10.20 7.26
N PRO A 6 13.27 -9.05 6.85
CA PRO A 6 13.76 -8.87 5.49
C PRO A 6 14.80 -9.94 5.13
N THR A 7 14.75 -10.41 3.90
CA THR A 7 15.70 -11.39 3.37
C THR A 7 16.72 -10.67 2.49
N PRO A 8 18.04 -10.82 2.74
CA PRO A 8 19.07 -10.28 1.86
C PRO A 8 18.90 -10.76 0.42
N ASP A 9 19.18 -9.89 -0.55
CA ASP A 9 19.18 -10.20 -1.98
C ASP A 9 17.86 -10.83 -2.50
N ALA A 10 16.74 -10.57 -1.82
CA ALA A 10 15.44 -11.14 -2.18
C ALA A 10 14.98 -10.77 -3.60
N ILE A 11 15.38 -9.60 -4.10
CA ILE A 11 15.06 -9.09 -5.42
C ILE A 11 16.33 -8.46 -6.02
N SER A 12 16.71 -8.88 -7.23
CA SER A 12 17.87 -8.34 -7.96
C SER A 12 17.43 -7.31 -9.00
N ILE A 13 18.10 -6.16 -9.04
CA ILE A 13 17.93 -5.14 -10.09
C ILE A 13 19.16 -5.18 -10.99
N HIS A 14 18.98 -5.56 -12.26
CA HIS A 14 20.07 -5.68 -13.22
C HIS A 14 20.10 -4.48 -14.19
N PRO A 15 21.25 -4.17 -14.82
CA PRO A 15 21.37 -3.06 -15.77
C PRO A 15 20.45 -3.14 -17.00
N PHE A 16 19.93 -4.34 -17.32
CA PHE A 16 18.99 -4.54 -18.41
C PHE A 16 17.52 -4.36 -18.00
N HIS A 17 17.22 -4.21 -16.70
CA HIS A 17 15.87 -3.86 -16.26
C HIS A 17 15.59 -2.40 -16.63
N ARG A 18 14.63 -2.23 -17.56
CA ARG A 18 14.24 -0.90 -18.06
C ARG A 18 13.19 -0.21 -17.20
N ILE A 19 12.46 -0.99 -16.41
CA ILE A 19 11.39 -0.51 -15.53
C ILE A 19 11.55 -1.24 -14.20
N VAL A 20 11.50 -0.47 -13.12
CA VAL A 20 11.44 -0.99 -11.74
C VAL A 20 10.18 -0.40 -11.12
N ILE A 21 9.31 -1.28 -10.61
CA ILE A 21 8.11 -0.87 -9.88
C ILE A 21 8.42 -1.01 -8.40
N ILE A 22 8.30 0.08 -7.67
CA ILE A 22 8.43 0.10 -6.21
C ILE A 22 7.04 0.29 -5.64
N GLU A 23 6.54 -0.72 -4.93
CA GLU A 23 5.26 -0.65 -4.23
C GLU A 23 5.46 -0.55 -2.72
N GLY A 24 4.52 0.12 -2.05
CA GLY A 24 4.53 0.29 -0.61
C GLY A 24 3.65 1.45 -0.16
N LEU A 25 3.42 1.53 1.14
CA LEU A 25 2.51 2.51 1.74
C LEU A 25 3.06 3.96 1.68
N TYR A 26 4.38 4.12 1.76
CA TYR A 26 5.02 5.44 1.89
C TYR A 26 5.89 5.85 0.70
N THR A 27 5.80 5.14 -0.44
CA THR A 27 6.64 5.40 -1.63
C THR A 27 6.43 6.79 -2.24
N THR A 28 5.30 7.43 -1.94
CA THR A 28 4.94 8.78 -2.40
C THR A 28 4.87 9.82 -1.28
N LEU A 29 5.18 9.44 -0.03
CA LEU A 29 5.06 10.30 1.15
C LEU A 29 6.06 11.46 1.09
N ASP A 30 5.62 12.68 1.37
CA ASP A 30 6.43 13.90 1.41
C ASP A 30 6.90 14.25 2.82
N VAL A 31 7.62 13.34 3.47
CA VAL A 31 8.13 13.54 4.84
C VAL A 31 9.55 13.00 4.95
N ASP A 32 10.47 13.84 5.46
CA ASP A 32 11.87 13.49 5.71
C ASP A 32 12.50 12.70 4.54
N SER A 33 13.22 11.61 4.85
CA SER A 33 13.86 10.73 3.89
C SER A 33 12.90 10.06 2.88
N TRP A 34 11.61 9.91 3.21
CA TRP A 34 10.62 9.40 2.25
C TRP A 34 10.38 10.41 1.14
N GLY A 35 10.28 11.69 1.50
CA GLY A 35 10.12 12.77 0.56
C GLY A 35 11.31 12.87 -0.39
N ASP A 36 12.53 12.77 0.14
CA ASP A 36 13.75 12.79 -0.67
C ASP A 36 13.74 11.64 -1.69
N ALA A 37 13.41 10.42 -1.26
CA ALA A 37 13.32 9.26 -2.13
C ALA A 37 12.21 9.39 -3.18
N ALA A 38 11.02 9.85 -2.78
CA ALA A 38 9.86 9.96 -3.67
C ALA A 38 10.08 10.98 -4.81
N ARG A 39 10.92 12.01 -4.59
CA ARG A 39 11.31 12.99 -5.62
C ARG A 39 12.28 12.44 -6.66
N LEU A 40 12.99 11.35 -6.35
CA LEU A 40 13.90 10.68 -7.29
C LEU A 40 13.15 9.75 -8.26
N LEU A 41 11.88 9.43 -7.99
CA LEU A 41 11.07 8.58 -8.85
C LEU A 41 10.61 9.34 -10.10
N ASP A 42 10.74 8.70 -11.27
CA ASP A 42 10.22 9.21 -12.55
C ASP A 42 8.70 9.36 -12.50
N GLU A 43 8.03 8.36 -11.91
CA GLU A 43 6.57 8.23 -11.87
C GLU A 43 6.12 7.91 -10.43
N ARG A 44 5.02 8.53 -9.99
CA ARG A 44 4.37 8.31 -8.69
C ARG A 44 2.90 8.02 -8.94
N TRP A 45 2.52 6.75 -8.82
CA TRP A 45 1.16 6.31 -9.09
C TRP A 45 0.40 6.14 -7.78
N TYR A 46 -0.75 6.80 -7.67
CA TYR A 46 -1.65 6.66 -6.54
C TYR A 46 -2.87 5.85 -6.96
N LEU A 47 -3.17 4.79 -6.21
CA LEU A 47 -4.37 4.00 -6.39
C LEU A 47 -5.48 4.60 -5.53
N GLU A 48 -6.45 5.24 -6.19
CA GLU A 48 -7.58 5.89 -5.52
C GLU A 48 -8.69 4.87 -5.23
N LEU A 49 -9.10 4.82 -3.97
CA LEU A 49 -10.20 4.00 -3.48
C LEU A 49 -10.89 4.74 -2.35
N SER A 50 -12.21 4.58 -2.21
CA SER A 50 -12.92 5.12 -1.06
C SER A 50 -12.42 4.50 0.25
N ILE A 51 -12.40 5.29 1.32
CA ILE A 51 -11.96 4.82 2.64
C ILE A 51 -12.85 3.68 3.13
N GLU A 52 -14.15 3.76 2.85
CA GLU A 52 -15.15 2.77 3.24
C GLU A 52 -14.88 1.41 2.57
N GLU A 53 -14.58 1.41 1.27
CA GLU A 53 -14.29 0.18 0.54
C GLU A 53 -12.90 -0.37 0.91
N ALA A 54 -11.91 0.51 1.14
CA ALA A 54 -10.60 0.10 1.67
C ALA A 54 -10.74 -0.58 3.04
N GLN A 55 -11.52 -0.02 3.96
CA GLN A 55 -11.78 -0.60 5.29
C GLN A 55 -12.45 -1.98 5.16
N LYS A 56 -13.49 -2.09 4.34
CA LYS A 56 -14.19 -3.37 4.11
C LYS A 56 -13.25 -4.45 3.59
N ARG A 57 -12.39 -4.14 2.62
CA ARG A 57 -11.38 -5.07 2.06
C ARG A 57 -10.33 -5.46 3.11
N LEU A 58 -9.87 -4.49 3.91
CA LEU A 58 -8.90 -4.72 4.99
C LEU A 58 -9.43 -5.64 6.08
N VAL A 59 -10.66 -5.38 6.57
CA VAL A 59 -11.31 -6.21 7.60
C VAL A 59 -11.40 -7.66 7.13
N LYS A 60 -11.91 -7.88 5.91
CA LYS A 60 -11.97 -9.21 5.30
C LYS A 60 -10.59 -9.88 5.23
N ARG A 61 -9.56 -9.13 4.80
CA ARG A 61 -8.19 -9.66 4.71
C ARG A 61 -7.60 -10.03 6.06
N HIS A 62 -7.84 -9.23 7.12
CA HIS A 62 -7.32 -9.52 8.45
C HIS A 62 -7.87 -10.82 9.04
N VAL A 63 -9.17 -11.09 8.86
CA VAL A 63 -9.79 -12.34 9.30
C VAL A 63 -9.24 -13.52 8.50
N VAL A 64 -9.22 -13.43 7.16
CA VAL A 64 -8.77 -14.52 6.28
C VAL A 64 -7.29 -14.86 6.49
N SER A 65 -6.45 -13.86 6.70
CA SER A 65 -5.00 -14.05 6.92
C SER A 65 -4.64 -14.47 8.36
N GLY A 66 -5.61 -14.46 9.28
CA GLY A 66 -5.38 -14.73 10.70
C GLY A 66 -4.61 -13.63 11.44
N VAL A 67 -4.50 -12.43 10.85
CA VAL A 67 -3.93 -11.24 11.51
C VAL A 67 -4.84 -10.74 12.64
N ALA A 68 -6.15 -10.92 12.49
CA ALA A 68 -7.15 -10.71 13.52
C ALA A 68 -7.88 -12.04 13.81
N LYS A 69 -8.24 -12.28 15.07
CA LYS A 69 -8.92 -13.51 15.47
C LYS A 69 -10.37 -13.58 14.99
N ASP A 70 -11.01 -12.43 14.83
CA ASP A 70 -12.41 -12.26 14.44
C ASP A 70 -12.63 -10.91 13.75
N GLU A 71 -13.86 -10.68 13.29
CA GLU A 71 -14.25 -9.45 12.60
C GLU A 71 -14.17 -8.22 13.51
N GLU A 72 -14.49 -8.37 14.80
CA GLU A 72 -14.42 -7.27 15.77
C GLU A 72 -12.98 -6.76 15.95
N GLU A 73 -12.02 -7.67 16.15
CA GLU A 73 -10.60 -7.30 16.21
C GLU A 73 -10.12 -6.72 14.86
N ALA A 74 -10.60 -7.26 13.74
CA ALA A 74 -10.23 -6.78 12.42
C ALA A 74 -10.70 -5.33 12.17
N ILE A 75 -11.92 -4.99 12.59
CA ILE A 75 -12.48 -3.64 12.52
C ILE A 75 -11.66 -2.70 13.41
N TRP A 76 -11.44 -3.09 14.67
CA TRP A 76 -10.66 -2.27 15.60
C TRP A 76 -9.25 -1.98 15.07
N ARG A 77 -8.56 -2.99 14.50
CA ARG A 77 -7.24 -2.81 13.87
C ARG A 77 -7.29 -1.85 12.70
N ALA A 78 -8.27 -2.01 11.81
CA ALA A 78 -8.44 -1.13 10.65
C ALA A 78 -8.64 0.33 11.09
N GLU A 79 -9.51 0.58 12.07
CA GLU A 79 -9.82 1.92 12.55
C GLU A 79 -8.66 2.60 13.29
N GLN A 80 -7.88 1.84 14.07
CA GLN A 80 -6.84 2.39 14.92
C GLN A 80 -5.46 2.46 14.27
N ASN A 81 -5.20 1.66 13.23
CA ASN A 81 -3.89 1.58 12.58
C ASN A 81 -3.95 1.89 11.08
N ASP A 82 -4.68 1.07 10.31
CA ASP A 82 -4.64 1.18 8.85
C ASP A 82 -5.27 2.48 8.33
N MET A 83 -6.43 2.88 8.87
CA MET A 83 -7.14 4.07 8.42
C MET A 83 -6.42 5.37 8.77
N PRO A 84 -5.85 5.56 9.98
CA PRO A 84 -4.98 6.69 10.28
C PRO A 84 -3.78 6.76 9.34
N ASN A 85 -3.12 5.64 9.04
CA ASN A 85 -1.99 5.61 8.11
C ASN A 85 -2.42 6.00 6.69
N GLY A 86 -3.54 5.44 6.20
CA GLY A 86 -4.09 5.80 4.88
C GLY A 86 -4.42 7.28 4.78
N ARG A 87 -5.09 7.85 5.78
CA ARG A 87 -5.38 9.29 5.85
C ARG A 87 -4.11 10.13 5.90
N PHE A 88 -3.11 9.69 6.67
CA PHE A 88 -1.82 10.37 6.76
C PHE A 88 -1.10 10.41 5.41
N VAL A 89 -1.06 9.29 4.68
CA VAL A 89 -0.47 9.25 3.34
C VAL A 89 -1.19 10.20 2.40
N ILE A 90 -2.53 10.13 2.32
CA ILE A 90 -3.32 11.00 1.43
C ILE A 90 -3.07 12.48 1.72
N ALA A 91 -2.98 12.85 2.99
CA ALA A 91 -2.77 14.24 3.40
C ALA A 91 -1.34 14.75 3.18
N ASN A 92 -0.34 13.86 3.10
CA ASN A 92 1.08 14.24 3.12
C ASN A 92 1.89 13.66 1.95
N MET A 93 1.25 13.11 0.91
CA MET A 93 1.95 12.60 -0.26
C MET A 93 2.29 13.72 -1.26
N LEU A 94 3.39 13.53 -1.99
CA LEU A 94 3.67 14.33 -3.18
C LEU A 94 2.54 14.17 -4.20
N LYS A 95 2.36 15.19 -5.04
CA LYS A 95 1.42 15.12 -6.16
C LYS A 95 1.73 13.88 -7.02
N PRO A 96 0.75 12.97 -7.22
CA PRO A 96 0.92 11.85 -8.13
C PRO A 96 1.22 12.33 -9.54
N THR A 97 2.04 11.58 -10.25
CA THR A 97 2.10 11.71 -11.71
C THR A 97 0.86 11.10 -12.34
N ARG A 98 0.29 10.06 -11.71
CA ARG A 98 -0.95 9.41 -12.13
C ARG A 98 -1.83 9.02 -10.94
N VAL A 99 -3.13 9.18 -11.13
CA VAL A 99 -4.15 8.63 -10.25
C VAL A 99 -4.87 7.53 -11.02
N ILE A 100 -4.97 6.35 -10.42
CA ILE A 100 -5.65 5.19 -11.00
C ILE A 100 -6.77 4.81 -10.05
N GLU A 101 -8.01 4.87 -10.53
CA GLU A 101 -9.17 4.45 -9.74
C GLU A 101 -9.18 2.93 -9.60
N SER A 102 -9.36 2.45 -8.36
CA SER A 102 -9.53 1.04 -8.05
C SER A 102 -10.96 0.63 -8.36
N VAL A 103 -11.18 0.09 -9.57
CA VAL A 103 -12.46 -0.44 -10.01
C VAL A 103 -12.55 -1.96 -9.81
N ASP A 104 -13.75 -2.45 -9.49
CA ASP A 104 -14.04 -3.88 -9.52
C ASP A 104 -14.35 -4.29 -10.96
N ASP A 105 -13.37 -4.94 -11.60
CA ASP A 105 -13.54 -5.48 -12.95
C ASP A 105 -13.90 -6.98 -12.89
N PRO A 106 -15.10 -7.38 -13.34
CA PRO A 106 -15.49 -8.79 -13.42
C PRO A 106 -14.52 -9.66 -14.22
N ALA A 107 -13.79 -9.09 -15.19
CA ALA A 107 -12.80 -9.83 -15.98
C ALA A 107 -11.57 -10.27 -15.16
N PHE A 108 -11.32 -9.63 -14.02
CA PHE A 108 -10.21 -9.93 -13.12
C PHE A 108 -10.67 -10.45 -11.74
N SER A 109 -11.96 -10.76 -11.60
CA SER A 109 -12.53 -11.35 -10.38
C SER A 109 -12.32 -12.87 -10.39
N SER A 110 -11.29 -13.35 -9.68
CA SER A 110 -11.00 -14.78 -9.46
C SER A 110 -11.87 -15.43 -8.40
#